data_AF-A0A7Y2I692-F1
#
_entry.id   AF-A0A7Y2I692-F1
#
_cell.length_a   1.000
_cell.length_b   1.000
_cell.length_c   1.000
_cell.angle_alpha   90.00
_cell.angle_beta   90.00
_cell.angle_gamma   90.00
#
_symmetry.space_group_name_H-M   'P 1'
#
loop_
_entity.id
_entity.type
_entity.pdbx_description
1 polymer ?
#
loop_
_entity_poly.entity_id
_entity_poly.type
_entity_poly.pdbx_seq_one_letter_code
_entity_poly.pdbx_strand_id
1 'polypeptide(L)'
;MPQLQHPVHKRHGDRFNCQSCHAQWTFNDSPTHLLRIDHEEFDDFYKLSLDGSSEVLRIISSHILDDGDLLEPFMTNKFTGEAIPGIWFRGFGERRWEQVLLEEDADGTVVTVRPILDLRLSWIDGDEAIRFDNLEPVDGLLRSLPYAPHTIGKAGLFYESRIRPHLIESGND
;
A
#
# COMPACT_ATOMS: atom_id res chain seq x y z
N MET A 1 -12.60 8.20 -30.39
CA MET A 1 -12.98 7.53 -29.13
C MET A 1 -13.28 6.06 -29.41
N PRO A 2 -12.74 5.10 -28.65
CA PRO A 2 -13.12 3.69 -28.75
C PRO A 2 -14.62 3.51 -28.50
N GLN A 3 -15.26 2.61 -29.24
CA GLN A 3 -16.70 2.32 -29.07
C GLN A 3 -16.87 1.17 -28.07
N LEU A 4 -17.71 1.36 -27.05
CA LEU A 4 -18.03 0.35 -26.04
C LEU A 4 -19.03 -0.67 -26.61
N GLN A 5 -18.54 -1.78 -27.15
CA GLN A 5 -19.39 -2.75 -27.86
C GLN A 5 -19.87 -3.92 -26.98
N HIS A 6 -19.17 -4.25 -25.90
CA HIS A 6 -19.56 -5.38 -25.04
C HIS A 6 -20.85 -5.08 -24.26
N PRO A 7 -21.84 -6.01 -24.21
CA PRO A 7 -23.13 -5.77 -23.54
C PRO A 7 -23.02 -5.38 -22.06
N VAL A 8 -21.96 -5.78 -21.38
CA VAL A 8 -21.68 -5.42 -19.98
C VAL A 8 -21.60 -3.90 -19.77
N HIS A 9 -21.08 -3.14 -20.74
CA HIS A 9 -21.03 -1.68 -20.63
C HIS A 9 -22.44 -1.09 -20.53
N LYS A 10 -23.43 -1.68 -21.20
CA LYS A 10 -24.82 -1.24 -21.13
C LYS A 10 -25.51 -1.71 -19.85
N ARG A 11 -25.17 -2.90 -19.36
CA ARG A 11 -25.84 -3.51 -18.19
C ARG A 11 -25.33 -2.99 -16.86
N HIS A 12 -24.05 -2.62 -16.79
CA HIS A 12 -23.34 -2.38 -15.53
C HIS A 12 -22.41 -1.15 -15.58
N GLY A 13 -22.43 -0.36 -16.66
CA GLY A 13 -21.47 0.73 -16.86
C GLY A 13 -21.68 1.96 -15.97
N ASP A 14 -22.83 2.06 -15.32
CA ASP A 14 -23.19 3.05 -14.30
C ASP A 14 -22.79 2.62 -12.89
N ARG A 15 -22.56 1.31 -12.66
CA ARG A 15 -22.23 0.77 -11.34
C ARG A 15 -20.75 0.41 -11.18
N PHE A 16 -20.05 0.05 -12.25
CA PHE A 16 -18.65 -0.40 -12.16
C PHE A 16 -17.74 0.55 -12.90
N ASN A 17 -16.63 0.93 -12.26
CA ASN A 17 -15.58 1.64 -12.98
C ASN A 17 -14.92 0.72 -14.03
N CYS A 18 -14.41 1.30 -15.12
CA CYS A 18 -13.78 0.52 -16.20
C CYS A 18 -12.66 -0.40 -15.67
N GLN A 19 -11.92 0.04 -14.65
CA GLN A 19 -10.79 -0.69 -14.08
C GLN A 19 -11.22 -1.98 -13.40
N SER A 20 -12.44 -2.05 -12.85
CA SER A 20 -13.00 -3.25 -12.24
C SER A 20 -12.95 -4.45 -13.18
N CYS A 21 -13.23 -4.23 -14.46
CA CYS A 21 -13.17 -5.27 -15.49
C CYS A 21 -11.82 -5.32 -16.23
N HIS A 22 -11.19 -4.16 -16.44
CA HIS A 22 -10.05 -4.02 -17.36
C HIS A 22 -8.67 -4.07 -16.70
N ALA A 23 -8.57 -3.94 -15.38
CA ALA A 23 -7.32 -4.15 -14.66
C ALA A 23 -6.88 -5.62 -14.79
N GLN A 24 -5.67 -5.83 -15.29
CA GLN A 24 -5.09 -7.18 -15.39
C GLN A 24 -4.63 -7.69 -14.03
N TRP A 25 -4.09 -6.80 -13.20
CA TRP A 25 -3.62 -7.09 -11.85
C TRP A 25 -3.42 -5.80 -11.04
N THR A 26 -3.39 -5.89 -9.70
CA THR A 26 -3.09 -4.78 -8.80
C THR A 26 -2.08 -5.19 -7.74
N PHE A 27 -1.43 -4.20 -7.12
CA PHE A 27 -0.59 -4.41 -5.94
C PHE A 27 -1.48 -4.45 -4.69
N ASN A 28 -1.44 -5.57 -3.96
CA ASN A 28 -2.18 -5.74 -2.72
C ASN A 28 -1.19 -6.09 -1.59
N ASP A 29 -0.16 -5.29 -1.43
CA ASP A 29 0.75 -5.44 -0.30
C ASP A 29 -0.01 -5.11 0.99
N SER A 30 -0.05 -6.03 1.96
CA SER A 30 -0.84 -5.88 3.21
C SER A 30 -0.35 -6.81 4.31
N PRO A 31 -0.52 -6.47 5.59
CA PRO A 31 -0.55 -5.09 6.08
C PRO A 31 0.79 -4.38 5.77
N THR A 32 0.78 -3.05 5.76
CA THR A 32 2.01 -2.25 5.67
C THR A 32 2.53 -1.96 7.07
N HIS A 33 3.72 -2.45 7.38
CA HIS A 33 4.42 -2.15 8.63
C HIS A 33 5.30 -0.93 8.46
N LEU A 34 5.19 0.04 9.36
CA LEU A 34 6.05 1.21 9.47
C LEU A 34 6.73 1.17 10.84
N LEU A 35 8.06 1.06 10.83
CA LEU A 35 8.87 1.04 12.05
C LEU A 35 9.72 2.30 12.10
N ARG A 36 9.61 3.06 13.19
CA ARG A 36 10.49 4.19 13.47
C ARG A 36 11.59 3.77 14.45
N ILE A 37 12.83 4.15 14.16
CA ILE A 37 13.99 3.94 15.04
C ILE A 37 14.73 5.27 15.17
N ASP A 38 15.00 5.70 16.41
CA ASP A 38 15.69 6.96 16.72
C ASP A 38 17.14 6.75 17.24
N HIS A 39 17.69 5.54 17.16
CA HIS A 39 19.07 5.19 17.53
C HIS A 39 19.87 4.62 16.33
N GLU A 40 21.16 4.35 16.49
CA GLU A 40 22.08 3.90 15.44
C GLU A 40 22.31 2.38 15.35
N GLU A 41 21.80 1.61 16.30
CA GLU A 41 21.87 0.14 16.27
C GLU A 41 21.01 -0.46 15.14
N PHE A 42 21.61 -0.68 13.96
CA PHE A 42 20.91 -1.11 12.74
C PHE A 42 21.21 -2.54 12.27
N ASP A 43 22.05 -3.29 12.97
CA ASP A 43 22.55 -4.60 12.54
C ASP A 43 21.43 -5.58 12.14
N ASP A 44 20.36 -5.63 12.94
CA ASP A 44 19.20 -6.50 12.69
C ASP A 44 18.39 -6.10 11.45
N PHE A 45 18.55 -4.86 10.97
CA PHE A 45 17.73 -4.25 9.94
C PHE A 45 18.44 -4.14 8.59
N TYR A 46 19.65 -4.71 8.43
CA TYR A 46 20.39 -4.73 7.16
C TYR A 46 19.51 -5.13 5.98
N LYS A 47 18.71 -6.20 6.13
CA LYS A 47 17.84 -6.71 5.06
C LYS A 47 16.66 -5.80 4.74
N LEU A 48 16.24 -4.96 5.70
CA LEU A 48 15.16 -3.97 5.50
C LEU A 48 15.65 -2.72 4.77
N SER A 49 16.96 -2.50 4.66
CA SER A 49 17.55 -1.38 3.91
C SER A 49 17.20 -1.37 2.41
N LEU A 50 16.78 -2.52 1.87
CA LEU A 50 16.40 -2.69 0.47
C LEU A 50 14.93 -2.32 0.18
N ASP A 51 14.21 -1.69 1.12
CA ASP A 51 12.77 -1.35 1.00
C ASP A 51 12.44 -0.19 0.03
N GLY A 52 13.29 0.03 -0.97
CA GLY A 52 13.03 1.00 -2.04
C GLY A 52 13.17 2.47 -1.62
N SER A 53 13.78 2.75 -0.47
CA SER A 53 14.22 4.10 -0.09
C SER A 53 15.74 4.21 -0.16
N SER A 54 16.25 5.01 -1.10
CA SER A 54 17.69 5.24 -1.24
C SER A 54 18.29 5.97 -0.04
N GLU A 55 17.50 6.78 0.66
CA GLU A 55 17.91 7.46 1.89
C GLU A 55 18.12 6.45 3.04
N VAL A 56 17.17 5.53 3.24
CA VAL A 56 17.28 4.46 4.25
C VAL A 56 18.47 3.57 3.94
N LEU A 57 18.61 3.14 2.67
CA LEU A 57 19.76 2.34 2.23
C LEU A 57 21.08 3.03 2.52
N ARG A 58 21.18 4.34 2.26
CA ARG A 58 22.41 5.11 2.49
C ARG A 58 22.76 5.18 3.97
N ILE A 59 21.79 5.45 4.84
CA ILE A 59 22.05 5.58 6.28
C ILE A 59 22.45 4.22 6.86
N ILE A 60 21.69 3.16 6.62
CA ILE A 60 22.01 1.82 7.15
C ILE A 60 23.34 1.31 6.61
N SER A 61 23.61 1.51 5.31
CA SER A 61 24.90 1.11 4.73
C SER A 61 26.09 1.80 5.40
N SER A 62 25.93 3.06 5.85
CA SER A 62 27.01 3.77 6.55
C SER A 62 27.39 3.11 7.88
N HIS A 63 26.43 2.49 8.57
CA HIS A 63 26.65 1.80 9.85
C HIS A 63 27.13 0.35 9.71
N ILE A 64 26.90 -0.28 8.56
CA ILE A 64 27.15 -1.73 8.36
C ILE A 64 28.37 -2.01 7.49
N LEU A 65 28.63 -1.19 6.46
CA LEU A 65 29.69 -1.47 5.48
C LEU A 65 31.05 -0.86 5.84
N ASP A 66 31.12 -0.03 6.90
CA ASP A 66 32.34 0.66 7.36
C ASP A 66 33.12 1.35 6.20
N ASP A 67 32.37 1.86 5.21
CA ASP A 67 32.89 2.52 4.02
C ASP A 67 32.31 3.93 3.92
N GLY A 68 32.98 4.89 4.55
CA GLY A 68 32.65 6.32 4.52
C GLY A 68 32.28 6.91 5.88
N ASP A 69 31.66 8.09 5.84
CA ASP A 69 31.22 8.79 7.05
C ASP A 69 29.97 8.12 7.64
N LEU A 70 29.98 7.89 8.95
CA LEU A 70 28.81 7.45 9.71
C LEU A 70 27.72 8.53 9.64
N LEU A 71 26.54 8.15 9.16
CA LEU A 71 25.40 9.06 9.06
C LEU A 71 24.51 8.93 10.29
N GLU A 72 24.30 10.04 10.98
CA GLU A 72 23.29 10.15 12.04
C GLU A 72 21.91 9.66 11.54
N PRO A 73 21.08 9.05 12.40
CA PRO A 73 19.80 8.47 12.03
C PRO A 73 18.74 9.54 11.80
N PHE A 74 18.89 10.33 10.74
CA PHE A 74 18.00 11.42 10.36
C PHE A 74 17.38 11.15 9.00
N MET A 75 16.08 11.40 8.89
CA MET A 75 15.36 11.27 7.64
C MET A 75 14.70 12.59 7.25
N THR A 76 14.68 12.86 5.94
CA THR A 76 13.96 14.00 5.39
C THR A 76 12.45 13.82 5.58
N ASN A 77 11.80 14.76 6.26
CA ASN A 77 10.35 14.87 6.28
C ASN A 77 9.84 15.14 4.86
N LYS A 78 9.06 14.22 4.30
CA LYS A 78 8.61 14.31 2.90
C LYS A 78 7.54 15.38 2.65
N PHE A 79 6.97 15.96 3.70
CA PHE A 79 6.03 17.07 3.61
C PHE A 79 6.72 18.44 3.73
N THR A 80 7.69 18.59 4.64
CA THR A 80 8.36 19.89 4.89
C THR A 80 9.73 20.03 4.22
N GLY A 81 10.38 18.91 3.89
CA GLY A 81 11.74 18.85 3.37
C GLY A 81 12.84 18.98 4.43
N GLU A 82 12.48 19.13 5.71
CA GLU A 82 13.43 19.26 6.81
C GLU A 82 13.99 17.90 7.25
N ALA A 83 15.25 17.87 7.68
CA ALA A 83 15.83 16.69 8.30
C ALA A 83 15.31 16.57 9.74
N ILE A 84 14.75 15.41 10.08
CA ILE A 84 14.20 15.12 11.42
C ILE A 84 14.92 13.89 11.98
N PRO A 85 15.24 13.87 13.30
CA PRO A 85 15.75 12.68 13.95
C PRO A 85 14.78 11.50 13.79
N GLY A 86 15.35 10.31 13.58
CA GLY A 86 14.64 9.07 13.36
C GLY A 86 14.64 8.62 11.90
N ILE A 87 14.70 7.30 11.72
CA ILE A 87 14.55 6.63 10.43
C ILE A 87 13.23 5.88 10.41
N TRP A 88 12.49 6.02 9.31
CA TRP A 88 11.33 5.20 9.02
C TRP A 88 11.68 4.05 8.09
N PHE A 89 11.48 2.84 8.59
CA PHE A 89 11.49 1.60 7.83
C PHE A 89 10.06 1.29 7.39
N ARG A 90 9.94 0.66 6.23
CA ARG A 90 8.68 0.10 5.78
C ARG A 90 8.88 -1.36 5.38
N GLY A 91 7.83 -2.13 5.57
CA GLY A 91 7.77 -3.54 5.19
C GLY A 91 6.31 -3.95 4.97
N PHE A 92 6.12 -5.15 4.44
CA PHE A 92 4.79 -5.69 4.17
C PHE A 92 4.69 -7.10 4.73
N GLY A 93 3.57 -7.42 5.39
CA GLY A 93 3.32 -8.78 5.89
C GLY A 93 3.22 -9.79 4.74
N GLU A 94 2.53 -9.41 3.67
CA GLU A 94 2.55 -10.10 2.39
C GLU A 94 2.58 -9.13 1.20
N ARG A 95 3.06 -9.63 0.07
CA ARG A 95 3.09 -8.91 -1.22
C ARG A 95 2.40 -9.76 -2.28
N ARG A 96 1.22 -9.33 -2.72
CA ARG A 96 0.39 -10.04 -3.71
C ARG A 96 0.12 -9.15 -4.91
N TRP A 97 0.15 -9.76 -6.10
CA TRP A 97 0.04 -9.06 -7.38
C TRP A 97 -1.06 -9.64 -8.27
N GLU A 98 -1.90 -10.53 -7.75
CA GLU A 98 -2.74 -11.39 -8.62
C GLU A 98 -4.22 -11.00 -8.58
N GLN A 99 -4.71 -10.65 -7.39
CA GLN A 99 -6.12 -10.33 -7.20
C GLN A 99 -6.35 -8.84 -7.43
N VAL A 100 -7.42 -8.48 -8.13
CA VAL A 100 -7.89 -7.09 -8.18
C VAL A 100 -8.98 -6.96 -7.13
N LEU A 101 -8.71 -6.17 -6.09
CA LEU A 101 -9.66 -5.89 -5.02
C LEU A 101 -10.68 -4.85 -5.48
N LEU A 102 -11.95 -5.11 -5.18
CA LEU A 102 -13.06 -4.23 -5.51
C LEU A 102 -13.86 -3.92 -4.25
N GLU A 103 -14.23 -2.65 -4.08
CA GLU A 103 -15.13 -2.17 -3.03
C GLU A 103 -16.03 -1.08 -3.62
N GLU A 104 -17.17 -0.79 -2.96
CA GLU A 104 -18.00 0.35 -3.32
C GLU A 104 -17.38 1.65 -2.76
N ASP A 105 -17.29 2.68 -3.59
CA ASP A 105 -16.91 4.02 -3.14
C ASP A 105 -18.07 4.77 -2.47
N ALA A 106 -17.83 6.02 -2.07
CA ALA A 106 -18.82 6.85 -1.40
C ALA A 106 -20.08 7.13 -2.24
N ASP A 107 -19.99 6.98 -3.57
CA ASP A 107 -21.09 7.18 -4.50
C ASP A 107 -21.80 5.85 -4.86
N GLY A 108 -21.39 4.73 -4.25
CA GLY A 108 -21.91 3.39 -4.53
C GLY A 108 -21.37 2.77 -5.83
N THR A 109 -20.34 3.35 -6.43
CA THR A 109 -19.68 2.79 -7.61
C THR A 109 -18.67 1.75 -7.17
N VAL A 110 -18.72 0.56 -7.76
CA VAL A 110 -17.70 -0.47 -7.54
C VAL A 110 -16.42 -0.06 -8.24
N VAL A 111 -15.37 0.15 -7.45
CA VAL A 111 -14.07 0.62 -7.90
C VAL A 111 -12.96 -0.35 -7.51
N THR A 112 -11.86 -0.30 -8.25
CA THR A 112 -10.62 -0.95 -7.84
C THR A 112 -10.03 -0.23 -6.63
N VAL A 113 -9.65 -0.98 -5.60
CA VAL A 113 -9.06 -0.44 -4.37
C VAL A 113 -7.71 -1.07 -4.03
N ARG A 114 -6.98 -0.45 -3.11
CA ARG A 114 -5.76 -1.00 -2.49
C ARG A 114 -5.79 -0.79 -0.97
N PRO A 115 -5.23 -1.73 -0.17
CA PRO A 115 -5.16 -1.64 1.29
C PRO A 115 -4.09 -0.63 1.76
N ILE A 116 -4.25 0.64 1.41
CA ILE A 116 -3.27 1.71 1.66
C ILE A 116 -3.22 2.09 3.15
N LEU A 117 -4.36 1.99 3.85
CA LEU A 117 -4.52 2.40 5.24
C LEU A 117 -4.48 1.22 6.23
N ASP A 118 -4.15 0.02 5.76
CA ASP A 118 -3.85 -1.14 6.61
C ASP A 118 -2.43 -1.01 7.19
N LEU A 119 -2.21 0.04 7.99
CA LEU A 119 -0.92 0.39 8.57
C LEU A 119 -0.72 -0.25 9.95
N ARG A 120 0.49 -0.73 10.23
CA ARG A 120 0.96 -1.16 11.55
C ARG A 120 2.12 -0.27 11.96
N LEU A 121 2.02 0.43 13.08
CA LEU A 121 3.09 1.34 13.53
C LEU A 121 3.85 0.74 14.72
N SER A 122 5.18 0.75 14.65
CA SER A 122 6.07 0.46 15.78
C SER A 122 7.09 1.59 15.94
N TRP A 123 7.52 1.88 17.17
CA TRP A 123 8.52 2.91 17.44
C TRP A 123 9.47 2.49 18.56
N ILE A 124 10.77 2.56 18.27
CA ILE A 124 11.87 2.45 19.21
C ILE A 124 12.54 3.82 19.27
N ASP A 125 12.67 4.39 20.45
CA ASP A 125 13.26 5.72 20.63
C ASP A 125 14.79 5.66 20.79
N GLY A 126 15.41 6.82 21.05
CA GLY A 126 16.87 6.94 21.18
C GLY A 126 17.46 6.28 22.44
N ASP A 127 16.63 5.93 23.43
CA ASP A 127 17.04 5.18 24.63
C ASP A 127 16.81 3.66 24.44
N GLU A 128 16.59 3.21 23.20
CA GLU A 128 16.23 1.83 22.83
C GLU A 128 14.92 1.33 23.46
N ALA A 129 14.07 2.24 23.93
CA ALA A 129 12.79 1.89 24.54
C ALA A 129 11.70 1.77 23.48
N ILE A 130 11.00 0.63 23.48
CA ILE A 130 9.80 0.43 22.67
C ILE A 130 8.68 1.32 23.20
N ARG A 131 8.30 2.34 22.43
CA ARG A 131 7.22 3.28 22.79
C ARG A 131 5.84 2.73 22.45
N PHE A 132 5.74 2.02 21.33
CA PHE A 132 4.60 1.19 20.97
C PHE A 132 5.04 0.16 19.94
N ASP A 133 4.34 -0.97 19.90
CA ASP A 133 4.58 -2.04 18.94
C ASP A 133 3.26 -2.47 18.30
N ASN A 134 3.29 -2.60 16.98
CA ASN A 134 2.18 -3.05 16.14
C ASN A 134 0.86 -2.31 16.45
N LEU A 135 0.92 -0.99 16.58
CA LEU A 135 -0.27 -0.16 16.72
C LEU A 135 -1.13 -0.32 15.47
N GLU A 136 -2.38 -0.72 15.69
CA GLU A 136 -3.34 -1.04 14.63
C GLU A 136 -4.33 0.11 14.40
N PRO A 137 -4.91 0.23 13.18
CA PRO A 137 -5.99 1.17 12.93
C PRO A 137 -7.21 0.84 13.80
N VAL A 138 -7.88 1.88 14.32
CA VAL A 138 -9.09 1.74 15.13
C VAL A 138 -10.27 1.29 14.25
N ASP A 139 -11.21 0.55 14.84
CA ASP A 139 -12.42 0.05 14.18
C ASP A 139 -13.16 1.16 13.40
N GLY A 140 -13.66 0.81 12.21
CA GLY A 140 -14.42 1.70 11.32
C GLY A 140 -13.59 2.47 10.29
N LEU A 141 -12.26 2.41 10.34
CA LEU A 141 -11.42 2.99 9.29
C LEU A 141 -11.45 2.12 8.02
N LEU A 142 -11.76 2.73 6.87
CA LEU A 142 -11.55 2.08 5.57
C LEU A 142 -10.05 1.82 5.39
N ARG A 143 -9.67 0.54 5.43
CA ARG A 143 -8.28 0.10 5.22
C ARG A 143 -7.88 0.19 3.76
N SER A 144 -8.86 0.14 2.87
CA SER A 144 -8.70 0.26 1.44
C SER A 144 -9.08 1.65 0.93
N LEU A 145 -8.40 2.12 -0.12
CA LEU A 145 -8.77 3.35 -0.83
C LEU A 145 -8.86 3.08 -2.35
N PRO A 146 -9.71 3.84 -3.07
CA PRO A 146 -9.75 3.79 -4.53
C PRO A 146 -8.37 3.97 -5.16
N TYR A 147 -8.08 3.15 -6.16
CA TYR A 147 -6.79 3.11 -6.83
C TYR A 147 -6.96 2.88 -8.32
N ALA A 148 -6.21 3.64 -9.12
CA ALA A 148 -6.14 3.48 -10.56
C ALA A 148 -4.93 2.64 -10.98
N PRO A 149 -5.09 1.33 -11.28
CA PRO A 149 -3.98 0.52 -11.76
C PRO A 149 -3.43 0.99 -13.11
N HIS A 150 -2.10 0.93 -13.25
CA HIS A 150 -1.39 1.16 -14.51
C HIS A 150 -1.42 -0.05 -15.47
N THR A 151 -2.24 -1.06 -15.16
CA THR A 151 -2.25 -2.39 -15.80
C THR A 151 -3.55 -2.60 -16.57
N ILE A 152 -3.97 -1.58 -17.32
CA ILE A 152 -5.24 -1.59 -18.04
C ILE A 152 -5.06 -2.30 -19.39
N GLY A 153 -5.94 -3.26 -19.65
CA GLY A 153 -5.96 -4.03 -20.89
C GLY A 153 -7.37 -4.40 -21.34
N LYS A 154 -7.48 -5.39 -22.23
CA LYS A 154 -8.79 -6.02 -22.51
C LYS A 154 -9.29 -6.69 -21.22
N ALA A 155 -10.60 -6.68 -20.98
CA ALA A 155 -11.15 -7.37 -19.82
C ALA A 155 -10.68 -8.83 -19.81
N GLY A 156 -10.12 -9.27 -18.67
CA GLY A 156 -9.58 -10.61 -18.52
C GLY A 156 -10.68 -11.68 -18.56
N LEU A 157 -10.34 -12.93 -18.86
CA LEU A 157 -11.32 -14.03 -18.96
C LEU A 157 -12.18 -14.22 -17.70
N PHE A 158 -11.69 -13.76 -16.54
CA PHE A 158 -12.34 -13.92 -15.25
C PHE A 158 -12.98 -12.63 -14.70
N TYR A 159 -13.17 -11.60 -15.54
CA TYR A 159 -13.78 -10.34 -15.09
C TYR A 159 -15.17 -10.56 -14.47
N GLU A 160 -15.98 -11.47 -15.03
CA GLU A 160 -17.32 -11.78 -14.50
C GLU A 160 -17.26 -12.35 -13.09
N SER A 161 -16.36 -13.31 -12.85
CA SER A 161 -16.16 -13.89 -11.52
C SER A 161 -15.73 -12.82 -10.51
N ARG A 162 -14.94 -11.83 -10.94
CA ARG A 162 -14.48 -10.72 -10.11
C ARG A 162 -15.62 -9.77 -9.72
N ILE A 163 -16.50 -9.41 -10.66
CA ILE A 163 -17.60 -8.47 -10.38
C ILE A 163 -18.84 -9.13 -9.75
N ARG A 164 -19.00 -10.46 -9.88
CA ARG A 164 -20.19 -11.19 -9.44
C ARG A 164 -20.61 -10.96 -7.99
N PRO A 165 -19.70 -10.93 -6.99
CA PRO A 165 -20.09 -10.66 -5.60
C PRO A 165 -20.86 -9.35 -5.47
N HIS A 166 -20.41 -8.32 -6.19
CA HIS A 166 -21.01 -6.98 -6.18
C HIS A 166 -22.25 -6.85 -7.09
N LEU A 167 -22.68 -7.93 -7.76
CA LEU A 167 -23.95 -7.94 -8.48
C LEU A 167 -25.12 -8.44 -7.61
N ILE A 168 -24.82 -9.21 -6.56
CA ILE A 168 -25.82 -9.91 -5.73
C ILE A 168 -26.31 -9.02 -4.57
N GLU A 169 -25.47 -8.11 -4.08
CA GLU A 169 -25.78 -7.19 -2.97
C GLU A 169 -26.91 -6.20 -3.29
N SER A 170 -27.31 -6.04 -4.55
CA SER A 170 -28.45 -5.21 -4.97
C SER A 170 -29.78 -5.96 -5.13
N GLY A 171 -29.87 -7.20 -4.63
CA GLY A 171 -31.03 -8.09 -4.84
C GLY A 171 -32.01 -8.20 -3.67
N ASN A 172 -31.78 -7.51 -2.56
CA ASN A 172 -32.69 -7.48 -1.40
C ASN A 172 -33.27 -6.08 -1.20
N ASP A 173 -34.25 -5.72 -2.03
CA ASP A 173 -35.28 -4.71 -1.77
C ASP A 173 -36.62 -5.20 -2.34
#